data_AF-A0A496A505-F1
#
_entry.id   AF-A0A496A505-F1
#
_cell.length_a   1.000
_cell.length_b   1.000
_cell.length_c   1.000
_cell.angle_alpha   90.00
_cell.angle_beta   90.00
_cell.angle_gamma   90.00
#
_symmetry.space_group_name_H-M   'P 1'
#
loop_
_entity.id
_entity.type
_entity.pdbx_description
1 polymer ?
#
loop_
_entity_poly.entity_id
_entity_poly.type
_entity_poly.pdbx_seq_one_letter_code
_entity_poly.pdbx_strand_id
1 'polypeptide(L)' 'MTDKTDLNDELRPEYDETLLKNGTRGKYAKQYTAGTNIARLEPDVAAAFSTEEAVNAALRFVLKKKDKAE' A
#
# COMPACT_ATOMS: atom_id res chain seq x y z
N MET A 1 -29.19 24.63 18.14
CA MET A 1 -28.78 23.35 18.73
C MET A 1 -27.42 22.98 18.16
N THR A 2 -26.33 23.33 18.84
CA THR A 2 -25.01 22.76 18.55
C THR A 2 -24.88 21.54 19.44
N ASP A 3 -25.09 20.37 18.84
CA ASP A 3 -24.84 19.08 19.49
C ASP A 3 -23.33 18.96 19.64
N LYS A 4 -22.82 19.35 20.82
CA LYS A 4 -21.46 19.07 21.23
C LYS A 4 -21.47 17.60 21.63
N THR A 5 -21.17 16.73 20.67
CA THR A 5 -20.69 15.41 21.01
C THR A 5 -19.45 15.61 21.87
N ASP A 6 -19.55 15.30 23.17
CA ASP A 6 -18.44 15.23 24.12
C ASP A 6 -17.49 14.10 23.67
N LEU A 7 -16.77 14.36 22.58
CA LEU A 7 -15.60 13.59 22.22
C LEU A 7 -14.58 13.96 23.29
N ASN A 8 -14.26 13.00 24.14
CA ASN A 8 -13.16 13.15 25.08
C ASN A 8 -11.89 13.38 24.24
N ASP A 9 -11.55 14.65 24.03
CA ASP A 9 -10.42 15.12 23.21
C ASP A 9 -9.06 14.89 23.91
N GLU A 10 -9.06 14.20 25.05
CA GLU A 10 -7.85 13.84 25.78
C GLU A 10 -7.09 12.69 25.11
N LEU A 11 -5.76 12.81 25.08
CA LEU A 11 -4.89 11.72 24.66
C LEU A 11 -5.04 10.54 25.63
N ARG A 12 -5.02 9.31 25.09
CA ARG A 12 -5.02 8.13 25.96
C ARG A 12 -3.76 8.12 26.83
N PRO A 13 -3.82 7.62 28.08
CA PRO A 13 -2.69 7.62 29.01
C PRO A 13 -1.42 6.94 28.49
N GLU A 14 -1.53 6.03 27.52
CA GLU A 14 -0.38 5.35 26.92
C GLU A 14 0.37 6.23 25.88
N TYR A 15 -0.21 7.35 25.46
CA TYR A 15 0.41 8.30 24.54
C TYR A 15 1.00 9.48 25.30
N ASP A 16 2.31 9.67 25.17
CA ASP A 16 3.00 10.87 25.64
C ASP A 16 3.04 11.92 24.50
N GLU A 17 2.66 13.16 24.81
CA GLU A 17 2.76 14.33 23.92
C GLU A 17 4.18 14.52 23.37
N THR A 18 5.21 14.08 24.11
CA THR A 18 6.58 14.14 23.63
C THR A 18 6.87 13.23 22.44
N LEU A 19 6.09 12.16 22.25
CA LEU A 19 6.21 11.23 21.13
C LEU A 19 5.59 11.79 19.85
N LEU A 20 4.66 12.73 19.97
CA LEU A 20 3.93 13.34 18.85
C LEU A 20 4.63 14.59 18.29
N LYS A 21 5.91 14.79 18.64
CA LYS A 21 6.73 15.87 18.12
C LYS A 21 7.10 15.61 16.64
N ASN A 22 7.13 16.68 15.84
CA ASN A 22 7.54 16.67 14.42
C ASN A 22 6.59 15.97 13.43
N GLY A 23 5.30 15.87 13.74
CA GLY A 23 4.29 15.42 12.79
C GLY A 23 4.19 16.35 11.57
N THR A 24 4.51 15.85 10.37
CA THR A 24 4.34 16.61 9.12
C THR A 24 3.04 16.24 8.44
N ARG A 25 2.14 17.22 8.25
CA ARG A 25 0.88 17.00 7.52
C ARG A 25 1.18 16.51 6.10
N GLY A 26 0.61 15.36 5.75
CA GLY A 26 0.76 14.79 4.41
C GLY A 26 2.14 14.17 4.11
N LYS A 27 2.92 13.78 5.13
CA LYS A 27 4.24 13.12 4.98
C LYS A 27 4.27 12.02 3.90
N TYR A 28 3.19 11.24 3.80
CA TYR A 28 3.05 10.13 2.84
C TYR A 28 1.92 10.35 1.81
N ALA A 29 1.34 11.54 1.74
CA ALA A 29 0.18 11.81 0.87
C ALA A 29 0.50 11.55 -0.61
N LYS A 30 1.68 11.99 -1.07
CA LYS A 30 2.12 11.76 -2.45
C LYS A 30 2.30 10.27 -2.78
N GLN A 31 2.88 9.48 -1.86
CA GLN A 31 3.07 8.04 -2.04
C GLN A 31 1.74 7.30 -2.02
N TYR A 32 0.82 7.72 -1.17
CA TYR A 32 -0.54 7.17 -1.14
C TYR A 32 -1.30 7.45 -2.43
N THR A 33 -1.25 8.70 -2.94
CA THR A 33 -1.89 9.07 -4.21
C THR A 33 -1.24 8.40 -5.42
N ALA A 34 0.06 8.14 -5.38
CA ALA A 34 0.74 7.34 -6.41
C ALA A 34 0.24 5.89 -6.48
N GLY A 35 -0.52 5.44 -5.47
CA GLY A 35 -0.97 4.07 -5.33
C GLY A 35 0.15 3.15 -4.85
N THR A 36 -0.23 1.93 -4.49
CA THR A 36 0.75 0.86 -4.27
C THR A 36 1.12 0.25 -5.61
N ASN A 37 2.42 0.14 -5.91
CA ASN A 37 2.93 -0.57 -7.09
C ASN A 37 2.76 -2.10 -6.98
N ILE A 38 1.80 -2.59 -6.20
CA ILE A 38 1.59 -4.00 -5.91
C ILE A 38 0.40 -4.47 -6.74
N ALA A 39 0.67 -5.31 -7.75
CA ALA A 39 -0.36 -6.01 -8.50
C ALA A 39 -0.72 -7.30 -7.75
N ARG A 40 -1.90 -7.34 -7.14
CA ARG A 40 -2.41 -8.55 -6.50
C ARG A 40 -2.81 -9.57 -7.56
N LEU A 41 -2.20 -10.75 -7.52
CA LEU A 41 -2.56 -11.88 -8.37
C LEU A 41 -3.88 -12.50 -7.88
N GLU A 42 -4.63 -13.09 -8.83
CA GLU A 42 -5.77 -13.95 -8.50
C GLU A 42 -5.28 -15.20 -7.72
N PRO A 43 -6.12 -15.80 -6.85
CA PRO A 43 -5.70 -16.88 -5.95
C PRO A 43 -5.14 -18.12 -6.68
N ASP A 44 -5.69 -18.46 -7.83
CA ASP A 44 -5.26 -19.58 -8.67
C ASP A 44 -3.87 -19.33 -9.28
N VAL A 45 -3.62 -18.11 -9.76
CA VAL A 45 -2.33 -17.70 -10.30
C VAL A 45 -1.28 -17.65 -9.19
N ALA A 46 -1.63 -17.11 -8.01
CA ALA A 46 -0.75 -17.11 -6.85
C ALA A 46 -0.41 -18.53 -6.37
N ALA A 47 -1.35 -19.48 -6.47
CA ALA A 47 -1.10 -20.88 -6.15
C ALA A 47 -0.17 -21.56 -7.17
N ALA A 48 -0.25 -21.16 -8.45
CA ALA A 48 0.61 -21.69 -9.51
C ALA A 48 2.07 -21.20 -9.42
N PHE A 49 2.30 -20.02 -8.84
CA PHE A 49 3.63 -19.41 -8.72
C PHE A 49 4.00 -19.13 -7.26
N SER A 50 4.86 -19.98 -6.69
CA SER A 50 5.27 -19.87 -5.29
C SER A 50 6.22 -18.71 -4.98
N THR A 51 6.86 -18.09 -5.99
CA THR A 51 7.81 -16.98 -5.79
C THR A 51 7.69 -15.88 -6.84
N GLU A 52 8.14 -14.68 -6.49
CA GLU A 52 8.16 -13.52 -7.38
C GLU A 52 9.08 -13.72 -8.60
N GLU A 53 10.19 -14.44 -8.45
CA GLU A 53 11.10 -14.74 -9.55
C GLU A 53 10.41 -15.61 -10.61
N ALA A 54 9.61 -16.59 -10.18
CA ALA A 54 8.87 -17.46 -11.08
C ALA A 54 7.80 -16.69 -11.89
N VAL A 55 7.05 -15.80 -11.22
CA VAL A 55 6.10 -14.90 -11.88
C VAL A 55 6.80 -14.00 -12.89
N ASN A 56 7.88 -13.34 -12.47
CA ASN A 56 8.61 -12.39 -13.31
C ASN A 56 9.28 -13.07 -14.52
N ALA A 57 9.79 -14.29 -14.37
CA ALA A 57 10.34 -15.07 -15.47
C ALA A 57 9.25 -15.39 -16.52
N ALA A 58 8.06 -15.81 -16.09
CA ALA A 58 6.93 -16.10 -16.97
C ALA A 58 6.46 -14.83 -17.72
N LEU A 59 6.29 -13.71 -17.03
CA LEU A 59 5.87 -12.45 -17.65
C LEU A 59 6.89 -11.94 -18.68
N ARG A 60 8.20 -12.02 -18.38
CA ARG A 60 9.26 -11.66 -19.33
C ARG A 60 9.26 -12.56 -20.57
N PHE A 61 8.91 -13.84 -20.43
CA PHE A 61 8.78 -14.73 -21.58
C PHE A 61 7.63 -14.29 -22.50
N VAL A 62 6.49 -13.91 -21.93
CA VAL A 62 5.34 -13.38 -22.69
C VAL A 62 5.72 -12.09 -23.43
N LEU A 63 6.42 -11.17 -22.78
CA LEU A 63 6.91 -9.94 -23.42
C LEU A 63 7.81 -10.23 -24.62
N LYS A 64 8.82 -11.10 -24.45
CA LYS A 64 9.71 -11.50 -25.55
C LYS A 64 8.98 -12.16 -26.72
N LYS A 65 7.87 -12.85 -26.46
CA LYS A 65 7.04 -13.47 -27.49
C LYS A 65 6.21 -12.43 -28.23
N LYS A 66 5.70 -11.42 -27.52
CA LYS A 66 5.01 -10.27 -28.13
C LYS A 66 5.93 -9.52 -29.08
N ASP A 67 7.15 -9.21 -28.66
CA ASP A 67 8.14 -8.45 -29.47
C ASP A 67 8.61 -9.19 -30.74
N LYS A 68 8.40 -10.51 -30.83
CA LYS A 68 8.72 -11.32 -32.01
C LYS A 68 7.55 -11.52 -32.97
N ALA A 69 6.34 -11.14 -32.55
CA ALA A 69 5.12 -11.29 -33.33
C ALA A 69 4.70 -9.97 -34.02
N GLU A 70 5.37 -8.86 -33.70
CA GLU A 70 5.40 -7.61 -34.49
C GLU A 70 6.61 -7.60 -35.44
#